data_AF-A0A0F9G4H7-F1
#
_entry.id   AF-A0A0F9G4H7-F1
#
_cell.length_a   1.000
_cell.length_b   1.000
_cell.length_c   1.000
_cell.angle_alpha   90.00
_cell.angle_beta   90.00
_cell.angle_gamma   90.00
#
_symmetry.space_group_name_H-M   'P 1'
#
loop_
_entity.id
_entity.type
_entity.pdbx_description
1 polymer ?
#
loop_
_entity_poly.entity_id
_entity_poly.type
_entity_poly.pdbx_seq_one_letter_code
_entity_poly.pdbx_strand_id
1 'polypeptide(L)'
;MRFIEIITSIAVADGKLSISENHILCFMADLLAISPKQYQDVYMNLTGQIFPDAGDPSVPLWWESKLNQKNKSRNNEDKKQNQQRFSSKDELSISKSEAYVILGLHNNATHADIKQAYRRMSKLHHPDKFHSIDEEAFNAASAMFLRIKKACEVLSK
;
A
#
# COMPACT_ATOMS: atom_id res chain seq x y z
N MET A 1 -26.57 1.55 34.91
CA MET A 1 -27.34 2.02 33.73
C MET A 1 -26.87 3.38 33.22
N ARG A 2 -26.79 4.44 34.04
CA ARG A 2 -26.39 5.78 33.53
C ARG A 2 -24.96 5.90 32.97
N PHE A 3 -24.02 5.12 33.47
CA PHE A 3 -22.61 5.26 33.05
C PHE A 3 -22.36 4.84 31.60
N ILE A 4 -22.98 3.73 31.15
CA ILE A 4 -22.80 3.27 29.77
C ILE A 4 -23.42 4.27 28.77
N GLU A 5 -24.59 4.85 29.10
CA GLU A 5 -25.24 5.88 28.29
C GLU A 5 -24.34 7.11 28.10
N ILE A 6 -23.64 7.53 29.16
CA ILE A 6 -22.70 8.66 29.09
C ILE A 6 -21.53 8.33 28.17
N ILE A 7 -20.90 7.16 28.32
CA ILE A 7 -19.75 6.79 27.46
C ILE A 7 -20.19 6.66 26.00
N THR A 8 -21.35 6.05 25.75
CA THR A 8 -21.92 5.96 24.40
C THR A 8 -22.18 7.36 23.83
N SER A 9 -22.72 8.29 24.62
CA SER A 9 -22.96 9.66 24.15
C SER A 9 -21.66 10.40 23.77
N ILE A 10 -20.58 10.18 24.53
CA ILE A 10 -19.26 10.76 24.25
C ILE A 10 -18.69 10.16 22.97
N ALA A 11 -18.75 8.84 22.82
CA ALA A 11 -18.24 8.15 21.63
C ALA A 11 -18.99 8.50 20.34
N VAL A 12 -20.26 8.92 20.45
CA VAL A 12 -21.10 9.29 19.30
C VAL A 12 -21.16 10.81 19.08
N ALA A 13 -20.56 11.62 19.97
CA ALA A 13 -20.61 13.09 19.91
C ALA A 13 -20.10 13.66 18.58
N ASP A 14 -19.07 13.03 18.00
CA ASP A 14 -18.45 13.45 16.74
C ASP A 14 -19.22 12.97 15.50
N GLY A 15 -20.35 12.28 15.70
CA GLY A 15 -21.20 11.70 14.66
C GLY A 15 -20.55 10.52 13.91
N LYS A 16 -19.35 10.09 14.32
CA LYS A 16 -18.61 8.98 13.73
C LYS A 16 -18.11 8.07 14.84
N LEU A 17 -18.61 6.83 14.87
CA LEU A 17 -18.10 5.81 15.77
C LEU A 17 -16.95 5.06 15.10
N SER A 18 -15.73 5.27 15.58
CA SER A 18 -14.57 4.51 15.11
C SER A 18 -14.65 3.06 15.58
N ILE A 19 -13.93 2.19 14.89
CA ILE A 19 -13.82 0.78 15.23
C ILE A 19 -13.24 0.60 16.64
N SER A 20 -12.22 1.38 17.00
CA SER A 20 -11.62 1.36 18.35
C SER A 20 -12.61 1.76 19.43
N GLU A 21 -13.41 2.80 19.22
CA GLU A 21 -14.44 3.24 20.17
C GLU A 21 -15.53 2.17 20.33
N ASN A 22 -15.92 1.53 19.23
CA ASN A 22 -16.85 0.40 19.26
C ASN A 22 -16.33 -0.73 20.16
N HIS A 23 -15.05 -1.09 20.06
CA HIS A 23 -14.44 -2.12 20.92
C HIS A 23 -14.38 -1.71 22.38
N ILE A 24 -14.06 -0.43 22.65
CA ILE A 24 -14.06 0.11 24.00
C ILE A 24 -15.46 0.02 24.59
N LEU A 25 -16.50 0.35 23.81
CA LEU A 25 -17.89 0.25 24.27
C LEU A 25 -18.30 -1.20 24.57
N CYS A 26 -17.94 -2.16 23.71
CA CYS A 26 -18.15 -3.58 23.97
C CYS A 26 -17.45 -4.03 25.26
N PHE A 27 -16.18 -3.66 25.42
CA PHE A 27 -15.40 -3.97 26.62
C PHE A 27 -16.02 -3.36 27.88
N MET A 28 -16.49 -2.12 27.82
CA MET A 28 -17.16 -1.46 28.94
C MET A 28 -18.52 -2.10 29.24
N ALA A 29 -19.26 -2.56 28.24
CA ALA A 29 -20.50 -3.30 28.45
C ALA A 29 -20.24 -4.63 29.17
N ASP A 30 -19.20 -5.37 28.76
CA ASP A 30 -18.77 -6.62 29.40
C ASP A 30 -18.34 -6.37 30.86
N LEU A 31 -17.56 -5.31 31.13
CA LEU A 31 -17.16 -4.93 32.49
C LEU A 31 -18.35 -4.60 33.40
N LEU A 32 -19.43 -4.07 32.83
CA LEU A 32 -20.65 -3.73 33.56
C LEU A 32 -21.65 -4.90 33.60
N ALA A 33 -21.26 -6.08 33.12
CA ALA A 33 -22.12 -7.26 32.99
C ALA A 33 -23.42 -6.99 32.20
N ILE A 34 -23.34 -6.14 31.18
CA ILE A 34 -24.44 -5.83 30.26
C ILE A 34 -24.30 -6.75 29.05
N SER A 35 -25.33 -7.54 28.76
CA SER A 35 -25.29 -8.40 27.58
C SER A 35 -25.30 -7.56 26.29
N PRO A 36 -24.73 -8.07 25.18
CA PRO A 36 -24.72 -7.36 23.90
C PRO A 36 -26.11 -6.93 23.43
N LYS A 37 -27.14 -7.75 23.67
CA LYS A 37 -28.53 -7.44 23.34
C LYS A 37 -29.07 -6.25 24.13
N GLN A 38 -28.83 -6.24 25.44
CA GLN A 38 -29.23 -5.11 26.30
C GLN A 38 -28.50 -3.83 25.92
N TYR A 39 -27.22 -3.94 25.59
CA TYR A 39 -26.43 -2.80 25.14
C TYR A 39 -26.93 -2.26 23.78
N GLN A 40 -27.30 -3.14 22.86
CA GLN A 40 -27.90 -2.77 21.58
C GLN A 40 -29.22 -2.00 21.76
N ASP A 41 -30.08 -2.41 22.69
CA ASP A 41 -31.31 -1.68 23.03
C ASP A 41 -31.00 -0.28 23.58
N VAL A 42 -30.01 -0.16 24.47
CA VAL A 42 -29.57 1.14 25.02
C VAL A 42 -29.03 2.05 23.92
N TYR A 43 -28.16 1.52 23.05
CA TYR A 43 -27.57 2.26 21.94
C TYR A 43 -28.64 2.75 20.95
N MET A 44 -29.61 1.89 20.62
CA MET A 44 -30.72 2.24 19.72
C MET A 44 -31.61 3.32 20.32
N ASN A 45 -31.93 3.23 21.61
CA ASN A 45 -32.73 4.25 22.30
C ASN A 45 -32.01 5.61 22.38
N LEU A 46 -30.68 5.62 22.46
CA LEU A 46 -29.88 6.83 22.57
C LEU A 46 -29.62 7.51 21.21
N THR A 47 -29.27 6.72 20.20
CA THR A 47 -28.78 7.22 18.90
C THR A 47 -29.78 7.09 17.76
N GLY A 48 -30.84 6.28 17.95
CA GLY A 48 -31.79 5.91 16.90
C GLY A 48 -31.21 4.97 15.83
N GLN A 49 -29.97 4.50 16.01
CA GLN A 49 -29.27 3.63 15.06
C GLN A 49 -28.97 2.27 15.67
N ILE A 50 -28.82 1.26 14.81
CA ILE A 50 -28.37 -0.06 15.23
C ILE A 50 -26.88 0.01 15.55
N PHE A 51 -26.46 -0.56 16.68
CA PHE A 51 -25.06 -0.61 17.06
C PHE A 51 -24.26 -1.41 16.00
N PRO A 52 -23.22 -0.81 15.39
CA PRO A 52 -22.46 -1.48 14.34
C PRO A 52 -21.65 -2.65 14.91
N ASP A 53 -21.51 -3.73 14.14
CA ASP A 53 -20.63 -4.82 14.51
C ASP A 53 -19.17 -4.37 14.42
N ALA A 54 -18.44 -4.50 15.53
CA ALA A 54 -17.03 -4.14 15.62
C ALA A 54 -16.14 -5.18 14.92
N GLY A 55 -16.62 -6.43 14.80
CA GLY A 55 -15.79 -7.61 14.48
C GLY A 55 -14.74 -7.91 15.58
N ASP A 56 -13.94 -8.95 15.38
CA ASP A 56 -12.90 -9.38 16.34
C ASP A 56 -11.49 -9.02 15.85
N PRO A 57 -10.73 -8.14 16.54
CA PRO A 57 -9.36 -7.77 16.18
C PRO A 57 -8.36 -8.92 16.31
N SER A 58 -8.72 -9.98 17.03
CA SER A 58 -7.87 -11.15 17.23
C SER A 58 -7.85 -12.05 16.01
N VAL A 59 -8.85 -11.93 15.13
CA VAL A 59 -8.97 -12.75 13.91
C VAL A 59 -8.10 -12.14 12.80
N PRO A 60 -7.12 -12.87 12.23
CA PRO A 60 -6.25 -12.35 11.17
C PRO A 60 -7.03 -11.87 9.93
N LEU A 61 -8.12 -12.56 9.58
CA LEU A 61 -9.00 -12.22 8.45
C LEU A 61 -9.69 -10.85 8.62
N TRP A 62 -9.88 -10.39 9.86
CA TRP A 62 -10.47 -9.09 10.16
C TRP A 62 -9.56 -7.93 9.70
N TRP A 63 -8.24 -8.09 9.86
CA TRP A 63 -7.26 -7.13 9.37
C TRP A 63 -7.13 -7.14 7.85
N GLU A 64 -7.33 -8.29 7.21
CA GLU A 64 -7.17 -8.47 5.77
C GLU A 64 -8.16 -7.60 4.97
N SER A 65 -9.42 -7.55 5.40
CA SER A 65 -10.44 -6.69 4.78
C SER A 65 -10.12 -5.19 4.93
N LYS A 66 -9.52 -4.78 6.05
CA LYS A 66 -9.17 -3.38 6.35
C LYS A 66 -7.90 -2.92 5.64
N LEU A 67 -6.90 -3.80 5.53
CA LEU A 67 -5.66 -3.55 4.78
C LEU A 67 -5.93 -3.48 3.28
N ASN A 68 -6.79 -4.37 2.77
CA ASN A 68 -7.11 -4.39 1.35
C ASN A 68 -7.89 -3.13 0.91
N GLN A 69 -8.79 -2.60 1.75
CA GLN A 69 -9.46 -1.31 1.50
C GLN A 69 -8.47 -0.14 1.46
N LYS A 70 -7.52 -0.08 2.41
CA LYS A 70 -6.49 0.98 2.44
C LYS A 70 -5.55 0.92 1.23
N ASN A 71 -5.17 -0.29 0.80
CA ASN A 71 -4.37 -0.50 -0.41
C ASN A 71 -5.15 -0.15 -1.69
N LYS A 72 -6.46 -0.37 -1.74
CA LYS A 72 -7.32 0.04 -2.87
C LYS A 72 -7.41 1.57 -2.99
N SER A 73 -7.50 2.29 -1.88
CA SER A 73 -7.53 3.76 -1.86
C SER A 73 -6.17 4.36 -2.22
N ARG A 74 -5.06 3.83 -1.67
CA ARG A 74 -3.69 4.21 -2.07
C ARG A 74 -3.44 3.96 -3.57
N ASN A 75 -3.78 2.77 -4.07
CA ASN A 75 -3.61 2.46 -5.50
C ASN A 75 -4.50 3.33 -6.41
N ASN A 76 -5.65 3.82 -5.94
CA ASN A 76 -6.51 4.72 -6.72
C ASN A 76 -6.03 6.18 -6.69
N GLU A 77 -5.42 6.64 -5.60
CA GLU A 77 -4.77 7.96 -5.50
C GLU A 77 -3.47 8.00 -6.33
N ASP A 78 -2.66 6.93 -6.25
CA ASP A 78 -1.46 6.76 -7.09
C ASP A 78 -1.82 6.61 -8.58
N LYS A 79 -2.95 5.94 -8.91
CA LYS A 79 -3.45 5.88 -10.30
C LYS A 79 -3.96 7.23 -10.82
N LYS A 80 -4.58 8.08 -10.00
CA LYS A 80 -5.07 9.40 -10.43
C LYS A 80 -3.95 10.40 -10.67
N GLN A 81 -2.89 10.41 -9.86
CA GLN A 81 -1.71 11.25 -10.15
C GLN A 81 -0.90 10.72 -11.35
N ASN A 82 -0.83 9.41 -11.54
CA ASN A 82 -0.07 8.84 -12.65
C ASN A 82 -0.82 8.89 -14.00
N GLN A 83 -2.15 8.90 -14.03
CA GLN A 83 -2.93 9.02 -15.28
C GLN A 83 -2.89 10.41 -15.92
N GLN A 84 -2.79 11.50 -15.15
CA GLN A 84 -2.64 12.84 -15.73
C GLN A 84 -1.20 13.14 -16.19
N ARG A 85 -0.20 12.40 -15.71
CA ARG A 85 1.20 12.51 -16.17
C ARG A 85 1.55 11.57 -17.34
N PHE A 86 0.81 10.48 -17.53
CA PHE A 86 1.04 9.52 -18.62
C PHE A 86 0.23 9.75 -19.90
N SER A 87 -0.70 10.71 -19.92
CA SER A 87 -1.47 11.01 -21.14
C SER A 87 -0.69 11.88 -22.15
N SER A 88 0.59 12.20 -21.91
CA SER A 88 1.37 13.04 -22.83
C SER A 88 2.89 12.77 -22.78
N LYS A 89 3.33 11.52 -23.02
CA LYS A 89 4.60 11.21 -23.72
C LYS A 89 4.91 9.70 -23.70
N ASP A 90 4.87 9.12 -24.90
CA ASP A 90 5.70 8.01 -25.39
C ASP A 90 6.02 6.86 -24.44
N GLU A 91 5.39 5.71 -24.70
CA GLU A 91 5.77 4.38 -24.17
C GLU A 91 7.21 3.92 -24.51
N LEU A 92 8.06 4.76 -25.09
CA LEU A 92 9.35 4.35 -25.65
C LEU A 92 10.52 5.32 -25.42
N SER A 93 10.39 6.34 -24.57
CA SER A 93 11.52 7.24 -24.26
C SER A 93 11.90 7.26 -22.77
N ILE A 94 12.88 6.43 -22.41
CA ILE A 94 13.60 6.62 -21.14
C ILE A 94 14.35 7.95 -21.26
N SER A 95 14.15 8.87 -20.32
CA SER A 95 14.85 10.16 -20.31
C SER A 95 16.33 9.98 -19.95
N LYS A 96 17.23 10.87 -20.39
CA LYS A 96 18.67 10.80 -20.06
C LYS A 96 18.92 10.74 -18.54
N SER A 97 18.15 11.51 -17.76
CA SER A 97 18.21 11.48 -16.29
C SER A 97 17.81 10.13 -15.72
N GLU A 98 16.73 9.53 -16.23
CA GLU A 98 16.30 8.20 -15.79
C GLU A 98 17.31 7.11 -16.19
N ALA A 99 17.94 7.23 -17.35
CA ALA A 99 19.00 6.32 -17.78
C ALA A 99 20.23 6.35 -16.85
N TYR A 100 20.63 7.53 -16.36
CA TYR A 100 21.69 7.65 -15.35
C TYR A 100 21.30 6.95 -14.04
N VAL A 101 20.05 7.14 -13.58
CA VAL A 101 19.54 6.49 -12.36
C VAL A 101 19.52 4.97 -12.51
N ILE A 102 19.05 4.44 -13.65
CA ILE A 102 19.02 2.99 -13.93
C ILE A 102 20.42 2.38 -13.90
N LEU A 103 21.42 3.08 -14.41
CA LEU A 103 22.82 2.63 -14.40
C LEU A 103 23.53 2.90 -13.06
N GLY A 104 22.89 3.61 -12.13
CA GLY A 104 23.48 4.01 -10.85
C GLY A 104 24.61 5.01 -11.01
N LEU A 105 24.52 5.87 -12.02
CA LEU A 105 25.50 6.90 -12.35
C LEU A 105 24.96 8.28 -12.03
N HIS A 106 25.87 9.23 -11.79
CA HIS A 106 25.52 10.63 -11.66
C HIS A 106 25.27 11.27 -13.04
N ASN A 107 24.50 12.36 -13.10
CA ASN A 107 24.17 13.10 -14.32
C ASN A 107 25.37 13.67 -15.09
N ASN A 108 26.59 13.54 -14.55
CA ASN A 108 27.85 14.03 -15.11
C ASN A 108 28.85 12.88 -15.41
N ALA A 109 28.35 11.65 -15.54
CA ALA A 109 29.19 10.49 -15.81
C ALA A 109 29.72 10.50 -17.26
N THR A 110 30.95 10.04 -17.45
CA THR A 110 31.61 10.02 -18.76
C THR A 110 31.15 8.79 -19.57
N HIS A 111 31.29 8.82 -20.90
CA HIS A 111 31.05 7.65 -21.76
C HIS A 111 31.81 6.38 -21.32
N ALA A 112 33.01 6.54 -20.74
CA ALA A 112 33.77 5.44 -20.15
C ALA A 112 33.02 4.81 -18.95
N ASP A 113 32.46 5.63 -18.07
CA ASP A 113 31.71 5.21 -16.89
C ASP A 113 30.40 4.51 -17.28
N ILE A 114 29.71 5.00 -18.32
CA ILE A 114 28.50 4.37 -18.86
C ILE A 114 28.80 2.95 -19.35
N LYS A 115 29.89 2.77 -20.11
CA LYS A 115 30.30 1.45 -20.61
C LYS A 115 30.74 0.51 -19.49
N GLN A 116 31.39 1.04 -18.46
CA GLN A 116 31.79 0.28 -17.28
C GLN A 116 30.57 -0.16 -16.45
N ALA A 117 29.62 0.74 -16.22
CA ALA A 117 28.38 0.46 -15.51
C ALA A 117 27.54 -0.59 -16.24
N TYR A 118 27.40 -0.47 -17.57
CA TYR A 118 26.71 -1.47 -18.38
C TYR A 118 27.33 -2.86 -18.20
N ARG A 119 28.66 -2.99 -18.34
CA ARG A 119 29.37 -4.28 -18.16
C ARG A 119 29.16 -4.87 -16.77
N ARG A 120 29.14 -4.03 -15.73
CA ARG A 120 28.91 -4.44 -14.34
C ARG A 120 27.48 -4.94 -14.13
N MET A 121 26.49 -4.17 -14.58
CA MET A 121 25.06 -4.45 -14.40
C MET A 121 24.62 -5.66 -15.24
N SER A 122 25.12 -5.81 -16.47
CA SER A 122 24.86 -6.98 -17.31
C SER A 122 25.40 -8.27 -16.70
N LYS A 123 26.56 -8.23 -16.03
CA LYS A 123 27.09 -9.40 -15.30
C LYS A 123 26.28 -9.73 -14.05
N LEU A 124 25.65 -8.73 -13.43
CA LEU A 124 24.86 -8.91 -12.22
C LEU A 124 23.47 -9.50 -12.54
N HIS A 125 22.80 -8.96 -13.57
CA HIS A 125 21.44 -9.33 -13.97
C HIS A 125 21.39 -10.23 -15.21
N HIS A 126 22.46 -10.98 -15.50
CA HIS A 126 22.44 -11.87 -16.67
C HIS A 126 21.43 -13.01 -16.45
N PRO A 127 20.46 -13.23 -17.36
CA PRO A 127 19.40 -14.23 -17.17
C PRO A 127 19.96 -15.65 -16.95
N ASP A 128 21.10 -15.96 -17.55
CA ASP A 128 21.82 -17.24 -17.39
C ASP A 128 22.18 -17.57 -15.93
N LYS A 129 22.41 -16.55 -15.08
CA LYS A 129 22.73 -16.78 -13.66
C LYS A 129 21.53 -17.14 -12.80
N PHE A 130 20.32 -16.77 -13.24
CA PHE A 130 19.09 -16.93 -12.48
C PHE A 130 18.21 -18.06 -13.04
N HIS A 131 18.62 -18.67 -14.16
CA HIS A 131 17.87 -19.73 -14.83
C HIS A 131 17.71 -21.00 -13.97
N SER A 132 18.60 -21.24 -13.01
CA SER A 132 18.59 -22.41 -12.13
C SER A 132 17.98 -22.18 -10.75
N ILE A 133 17.55 -20.94 -10.43
CA ILE A 133 17.13 -20.57 -9.07
C ILE A 133 15.60 -20.50 -8.97
N ASP A 134 14.95 -19.74 -9.86
CA ASP A 134 13.48 -19.59 -9.87
C ASP A 134 12.98 -18.90 -11.16
N GLU A 135 11.76 -19.21 -11.62
CA GLU A 135 11.18 -18.63 -12.85
C GLU A 135 10.85 -17.14 -12.66
N GLU A 136 10.41 -16.75 -11.47
CA GLU A 136 10.17 -15.35 -11.11
C GLU A 136 11.48 -14.54 -11.08
N ALA A 137 12.55 -15.13 -10.53
CA ALA A 137 13.87 -14.51 -10.50
C ALA A 137 14.45 -14.33 -11.91
N PHE A 138 14.23 -15.31 -12.79
CA PHE A 138 14.61 -15.23 -14.20
C PHE A 138 13.88 -14.08 -14.91
N ASN A 139 12.56 -13.98 -14.76
CA ASN A 139 11.75 -12.92 -15.37
C ASN A 139 12.15 -11.53 -14.85
N ALA A 140 12.39 -11.39 -13.54
CA ALA A 140 12.86 -10.15 -12.94
C ALA A 140 14.25 -9.75 -13.46
N ALA A 141 15.19 -10.70 -13.56
CA ALA A 141 16.52 -10.46 -14.11
C ALA A 141 16.47 -10.07 -15.59
N SER A 142 15.64 -10.76 -16.40
CA SER A 142 15.42 -10.46 -17.82
C SER A 142 14.85 -9.05 -18.04
N ALA A 143 13.82 -8.68 -17.27
CA ALA A 143 13.24 -7.34 -17.32
C ALA A 143 14.26 -6.25 -16.94
N MET A 144 15.05 -6.49 -15.90
CA MET A 144 16.10 -5.57 -15.47
C MET A 144 17.20 -5.44 -16.54
N PHE A 145 17.63 -6.55 -17.13
CA PHE A 145 18.62 -6.59 -18.19
C PHE A 145 18.20 -5.76 -19.41
N LEU A 146 16.94 -5.91 -19.84
CA LEU A 146 16.38 -5.12 -20.94
C LEU A 146 16.37 -3.62 -20.60
N ARG A 147 16.03 -3.26 -19.35
CA ARG A 147 16.01 -1.87 -18.88
C ARG A 147 17.42 -1.25 -18.87
N ILE A 148 18.42 -2.00 -18.41
CA ILE A 148 19.84 -1.60 -18.43
C ILE A 148 20.31 -1.36 -19.87
N LYS A 149 19.97 -2.26 -20.80
CA LYS A 149 20.32 -2.12 -22.23
C LYS A 149 19.73 -0.85 -22.83
N LYS A 150 18.43 -0.61 -22.63
CA LYS A 150 17.75 0.60 -23.12
C LYS A 150 18.34 1.88 -22.53
N ALA A 151 18.67 1.89 -21.24
CA ALA A 151 19.31 3.05 -20.60
C ALA A 151 20.68 3.37 -21.24
N CYS A 152 21.49 2.36 -21.53
CA CYS A 152 22.77 2.55 -22.21
C CYS A 152 22.58 3.08 -23.64
N GLU A 153 21.57 2.59 -24.39
CA GLU A 153 21.25 3.07 -25.74
C GLU A 153 20.86 4.56 -25.75
N VAL A 154 20.11 5.01 -24.75
CA VAL A 154 19.71 6.43 -24.61
C VAL A 154 20.91 7.35 -24.33
N LEU A 155 21.86 6.90 -23.51
CA LEU A 155 23.06 7.69 -23.17
C LEU A 155 24.17 7.60 -24.23
N SER A 156 24.12 6.58 -25.10
CA SER A 156 25.06 6.42 -26.21
C SER A 156 24.59 7.11 -27.49
N LYS A 157 23.37 7.66 -27.52
CA LYS A 157 22.86 8.56 -28.58
C LYS A 157 23.25 10.01 -28.32
#